data_AF-A0A7V0YGH2-F1
#
_entry.id   AF-A0A7V0YGH2-F1
#
_cell.length_a   1.000
_cell.length_b   1.000
_cell.length_c   1.000
_cell.angle_alpha   90.00
_cell.angle_beta   90.00
_cell.angle_gamma   90.00
#
_symmetry.space_group_name_H-M   'P 1'
#
loop_
_entity.id
_entity.type
_entity.pdbx_description
1 polymer ?
#
loop_
_entity_poly.entity_id
_entity_poly.type
_entity_poly.pdbx_seq_one_letter_code
_entity_poly.pdbx_strand_id
1 'polypeptide(L)'
;MLKEIRYSTHLNVRLKLRDIPYELPAEIYLSPTERHFDAVVEREIAIKPVKYKGKIREMMIVYEEHQECVVIVTIHPLKKNQKDNRIKTGRWLRRE
;
A
#
# COMPACT_ATOMS: atom_id res chain seq x y z
N MET A 1 8.04 -8.20 -18.33
CA MET A 1 9.13 -7.36 -17.80
C MET A 1 8.74 -6.88 -16.42
N LEU A 2 9.68 -6.74 -15.48
CA LEU A 2 9.40 -6.09 -14.20
C LEU A 2 9.21 -4.59 -14.46
N LYS A 3 8.09 -4.01 -14.03
CA LYS A 3 7.87 -2.57 -14.14
C LYS A 3 8.84 -1.83 -13.21
N GLU A 4 9.31 -0.66 -13.63
CA GLU A 4 10.12 0.20 -12.76
C GLU A 4 9.28 0.70 -11.58
N ILE A 5 9.74 0.52 -10.35
CA ILE A 5 9.04 1.02 -9.15
C ILE A 5 9.58 2.41 -8.82
N ARG A 6 8.68 3.40 -8.77
CA ARG A 6 8.97 4.79 -8.43
C ARG A 6 8.23 5.21 -7.17
N TYR A 7 8.87 6.03 -6.35
CA TYR A 7 8.27 6.56 -5.13
C TYR A 7 7.91 8.03 -5.29
N SER A 8 6.68 8.37 -4.95
CA SER A 8 6.26 9.77 -4.94
C SER A 8 6.97 10.59 -3.85
N THR A 9 7.00 11.91 -4.02
CA THR A 9 7.47 12.84 -2.98
C THR A 9 6.71 12.65 -1.67
N HIS A 10 5.38 12.43 -1.75
CA HIS A 10 4.54 12.21 -0.56
C HIS A 10 4.95 10.95 0.20
N LEU A 11 5.22 9.85 -0.51
CA LEU A 11 5.73 8.62 0.08
C LEU A 11 7.08 8.87 0.77
N ASN A 12 8.05 9.46 0.08
CA ASN A 12 9.39 9.71 0.59
C ASN A 12 9.40 10.52 1.89
N VAL A 13 8.57 11.57 1.97
CA VAL A 13 8.41 12.36 3.20
C VAL A 13 7.84 11.48 4.32
N ARG A 14 6.82 10.67 4.02
CA ARG A 14 6.16 9.82 5.01
C ARG A 14 7.09 8.72 5.54
N LEU A 15 7.93 8.13 4.69
CA LEU A 15 8.91 7.12 5.09
C LEU A 15 9.86 7.67 6.16
N LYS A 16 10.43 8.85 5.90
CA LYS A 16 11.32 9.56 6.83
C LYS A 16 10.62 9.91 8.13
N LEU A 17 9.46 10.57 8.06
CA LEU A 17 8.73 11.02 9.26
C LEU A 17 8.23 9.90 10.16
N ARG A 18 8.02 8.70 9.60
CA ARG A 18 7.43 7.57 10.32
C ARG A 18 8.43 6.48 10.66
N ASP A 19 9.69 6.65 10.27
CA ASP A 19 10.75 5.64 10.42
C ASP A 19 10.31 4.30 9.79
N ILE A 20 9.91 4.38 8.51
CA ILE A 20 9.52 3.22 7.72
C ILE A 20 10.68 2.88 6.78
N PRO A 21 11.14 1.61 6.73
CA PRO A 21 12.21 1.20 5.83
C PRO A 21 11.92 1.58 4.37
N TYR A 22 12.94 2.09 3.67
CA TYR A 22 12.80 2.57 2.30
C TYR A 22 12.34 1.47 1.33
N GLU A 23 12.79 0.22 1.51
CA GLU A 23 12.43 -0.89 0.63
C GLU A 23 11.04 -1.48 0.90
N LEU A 24 10.44 -1.17 2.06
CA LEU A 24 9.19 -1.81 2.48
C LEU A 24 8.03 -1.57 1.49
N PRO A 25 7.79 -0.37 0.92
CA PRO A 25 6.72 -0.18 -0.05
C PRO A 25 6.89 -1.07 -1.30
N ALA A 26 8.10 -1.18 -1.85
CA ALA A 26 8.38 -2.06 -2.98
C ALA A 26 8.17 -3.53 -2.60
N GLU A 27 8.59 -3.95 -1.40
CA GLU A 27 8.34 -5.31 -0.89
C GLU A 27 6.85 -5.63 -0.82
N ILE A 28 6.03 -4.70 -0.32
CA ILE A 28 4.56 -4.84 -0.25
C ILE A 28 3.97 -4.95 -1.66
N TYR A 29 4.46 -4.14 -2.62
CA TYR A 29 3.99 -4.20 -4.00
C TYR A 29 4.32 -5.53 -4.68
N LEU A 30 5.55 -6.03 -4.50
CA LEU A 30 6.04 -7.25 -5.14
C LEU A 30 5.47 -8.53 -4.52
N SER A 31 5.15 -8.50 -3.22
CA SER A 31 4.70 -9.68 -2.48
C SER A 31 3.55 -9.36 -1.50
N PRO A 32 2.41 -8.87 -2.01
CA PRO A 32 1.26 -8.56 -1.16
C PRO A 32 0.61 -9.84 -0.65
N THR A 33 -0.01 -9.74 0.53
CA THR A 33 -0.96 -10.74 1.01
C THR A 33 -2.34 -10.53 0.40
N GLU A 34 -2.70 -9.27 0.16
CA GLU A 34 -3.99 -8.90 -0.44
C GLU A 34 -3.83 -7.72 -1.39
N ARG A 35 -4.65 -7.71 -2.45
CA ARG A 35 -4.85 -6.54 -3.32
C ARG A 35 -6.31 -6.10 -3.31
N HIS A 36 -6.51 -4.79 -3.41
CA HIS A 36 -7.83 -4.15 -3.45
C HIS A 36 -7.79 -2.94 -4.37
N PHE A 37 -8.95 -2.51 -4.85
CA PHE A 37 -9.14 -1.24 -5.54
C PHE A 37 -10.01 -0.32 -4.70
N ASP A 38 -9.55 0.90 -4.44
CA ASP A 38 -10.35 1.94 -3.77
C ASP A 38 -11.23 2.63 -4.81
N ALA A 39 -12.52 2.29 -4.83
CA ALA A 39 -13.50 2.82 -5.78
C ALA A 39 -13.80 4.31 -5.57
N VAL A 40 -13.44 4.90 -4.43
CA VAL A 40 -13.70 6.33 -4.16
C VAL A 40 -12.58 7.22 -4.70
N VAL A 41 -11.33 6.76 -4.62
CA VAL A 41 -10.17 7.52 -5.13
C VAL A 41 -9.59 6.94 -6.41
N GLU A 42 -10.16 5.84 -6.90
CA GLU A 42 -9.77 5.12 -8.11
C GLU A 42 -8.29 4.72 -8.13
N ARG A 43 -7.83 4.09 -7.03
CA ARG A 43 -6.43 3.67 -6.88
C ARG A 43 -6.31 2.21 -6.45
N GLU A 44 -5.20 1.60 -6.87
CA GLU A 44 -4.84 0.26 -6.45
C GLU A 44 -4.20 0.26 -5.05
N ILE A 45 -4.46 -0.80 -4.31
CA ILE A 45 -4.00 -1.02 -2.94
C ILE A 45 -3.37 -2.40 -2.82
N ALA A 46 -2.26 -2.46 -2.10
CA ALA A 46 -1.62 -3.71 -1.71
C ALA A 46 -1.38 -3.69 -0.20
N ILE A 47 -1.57 -4.83 0.45
CA ILE A 47 -1.47 -4.98 1.90
C ILE A 47 -0.53 -6.13 2.22
N LYS A 48 0.32 -5.94 3.23
CA LYS A 48 1.17 -6.99 3.80
C LYS A 48 1.30 -6.83 5.32
N PRO A 49 1.13 -7.90 6.12
CA PRO A 49 1.51 -7.90 7.53
C PRO A 49 3.03 -7.81 7.67
N VAL A 50 3.52 -6.84 8.46
CA VAL A 50 4.96 -6.71 8.76
C VAL A 50 5.18 -6.28 10.20
N LYS A 51 6.40 -6.52 10.72
CA LYS A 51 6.80 -6.04 12.04
C LYS A 51 7.14 -4.54 11.94
N TYR A 52 6.27 -3.70 12.49
CA TYR A 52 6.45 -2.24 12.52
C TYR A 52 6.22 -1.70 13.94
N LYS A 53 7.23 -1.01 14.48
CA LYS A 53 7.26 -0.50 15.86
C LYS A 53 6.97 -1.58 16.91
N GLY A 54 7.67 -2.71 16.78
CA GLY A 54 7.63 -3.82 17.73
C GLY A 54 6.39 -4.72 17.67
N LYS A 55 5.46 -4.48 16.75
CA LYS A 55 4.22 -5.27 16.60
C LYS A 55 3.99 -5.67 15.15
N ILE A 56 3.31 -6.79 14.92
CA ILE A 56 2.81 -7.13 13.58
C ILE A 56 1.64 -6.20 13.26
N ARG A 57 1.71 -5.55 12.10
CA ARG A 57 0.69 -4.63 11.61
C ARG A 57 0.49 -4.85 10.12
N GLU A 58 -0.76 -4.80 9.68
CA GLU A 58 -1.07 -4.71 8.26
C GLU A 58 -0.63 -3.34 7.74
N MET A 59 0.39 -3.33 6.90
CA MET A 59 0.85 -2.14 6.19
C MET A 59 0.24 -2.14 4.81
N MET A 60 -0.37 -1.02 4.45
CA MET A 60 -0.99 -0.84 3.14
C MET A 60 -0.21 0.19 2.32
N ILE A 61 -0.09 -0.05 1.02
CA ILE A 61 0.38 0.95 0.05
C ILE A 61 -0.75 1.32 -0.91
N VAL A 62 -0.80 2.58 -1.34
CA VAL A 62 -1.59 3.00 -2.52
C VAL A 62 -0.60 3.16 -3.66
N TYR A 63 -0.93 2.62 -4.82
CA TYR A 63 -0.09 2.71 -6.01
C TYR A 63 -0.92 2.93 -7.28
N GLU A 64 -0.20 3.36 -8.31
CA GLU A 64 -0.70 3.55 -9.67
C GLU A 64 0.13 2.67 -10.58
N GLU A 65 -0.52 1.86 -11.42
CA GLU A 65 0.16 1.10 -12.45
C GLU A 65 0.06 1.79 -13.80
N HIS A 66 1.21 1.97 -14.45
CA HIS A 66 1.32 2.38 -15.84
C HIS A 66 1.93 1.23 -16.66
N GLN A 67 2.08 1.44 -17.98
CA GLN A 67 2.65 0.43 -18.88
C GLN A 67 4.09 0.06 -18.45
N GLU A 68 4.94 1.06 -18.22
CA GLU A 68 6.38 0.86 -17.96
C GLU A 68 6.76 0.94 -16.47
N CYS A 69 5.93 1.57 -15.64
CA CYS A 69 6.28 1.85 -14.25
C CYS A 69 5.10 1.73 -13.29
N VAL A 70 5.44 1.67 -12.01
CA VAL A 70 4.50 1.68 -10.89
C VAL A 70 4.88 2.82 -9.98
N VAL A 71 3.94 3.70 -9.66
CA VAL A 71 4.17 4.81 -8.75
C VAL A 71 3.52 4.49 -7.41
N ILE A 72 4.33 4.31 -6.37
CA ILE A 72 3.81 4.15 -5.00
C ILE A 72 3.59 5.53 -4.38
N VAL A 73 2.34 5.80 -4.05
CA VAL A 73 1.85 7.12 -3.63
C VAL A 73 1.96 7.31 -2.12
N THR A 74 1.61 6.30 -1.34
CA THR A 74 1.67 6.39 0.12
C THR A 74 1.75 5.02 0.77
N ILE A 75 2.17 5.00 2.03
CA ILE A 75 2.20 3.81 2.89
C ILE A 75 1.65 4.18 4.28
N HIS A 76 0.88 3.29 4.90
CA HIS A 76 0.54 3.43 6.31
C HIS A 76 0.06 2.12 6.95
N PRO A 77 0.20 1.97 8.27
CA PRO A 77 -0.47 0.90 8.98
C PRO A 77 -1.98 1.11 8.93
N LEU A 78 -2.72 0.02 8.75
CA LEU A 78 -4.17 0.02 8.90
C LEU A 78 -4.55 0.08 10.38
N LYS A 79 -5.59 0.86 10.68
CA LYS A 79 -6.23 0.87 12.01
C LYS A 79 -7.13 -0.36 12.14
N LYS A 80 -7.43 -0.74 13.38
CA LYS A 80 -8.39 -1.81 13.68
C LYS A 80 -9.71 -1.56 12.93
N ASN A 81 -10.23 -2.59 12.27
CA ASN A 81 -11.45 -2.59 11.45
C ASN A 81 -11.43 -1.65 10.22
N GLN A 82 -10.34 -0.95 9.92
CA GLN A 82 -10.30 0.00 8.79
C GLN A 82 -10.47 -0.73 7.46
N LYS A 83 -9.79 -1.88 7.29
CA LYS A 83 -9.90 -2.74 6.12
C LYS A 83 -11.33 -3.24 5.95
N ASP A 84 -11.84 -3.92 6.96
CA ASP A 84 -13.15 -4.57 6.93
C ASP A 84 -14.29 -3.57 6.69
N ASN A 85 -14.23 -2.38 7.31
CA ASN A 85 -15.21 -1.33 7.07
C ASN A 85 -15.17 -0.82 5.62
N ARG A 86 -13.98 -0.68 5.03
CA ARG A 86 -13.86 -0.22 3.63
C ARG A 86 -14.33 -1.28 2.64
N ILE A 87 -14.10 -2.55 2.92
CA ILE A 87 -14.64 -3.66 2.13
C ILE A 87 -16.17 -3.70 2.27
N LYS A 88 -16.68 -3.70 3.51
CA LYS A 88 -18.13 -3.77 3.80
C LYS A 88 -18.93 -2.63 3.16
N THR A 89 -18.35 -1.44 3.10
CA THR A 89 -19.00 -0.25 2.50
C THR A 89 -18.87 -0.20 0.97
N GLY A 90 -18.21 -1.19 0.34
CA GLY A 90 -17.97 -1.21 -1.10
C GLY A 90 -16.91 -0.20 -1.56
N ARG A 91 -16.29 0.54 -0.65
CA ARG A 91 -15.19 1.44 -0.99
C ARG A 91 -13.97 0.66 -1.49
N TRP A 92 -13.63 -0.46 -0.85
CA TRP A 92 -12.56 -1.34 -1.30
C TRP A 92 -13.14 -2.58 -1.96
N LEU A 93 -12.81 -2.75 -3.23
CA LEU A 93 -13.20 -3.91 -4.04
C LEU A 93 -12.02 -4.88 -4.09
N ARG A 94 -12.26 -6.15 -3.75
CA ARG A 94 -11.20 -7.16 -3.76
C ARG A 94 -10.66 -7.36 -5.17
N ARG A 95 -9.34 -7.47 -5.30
CA ARG A 95 -8.66 -7.89 -6.53
C ARG A 95 -8.11 -9.30 -6.31
N GLU A 96 -8.23 -10.13 -7.35
CA GLU A 96 -7.62 -11.47 -7.39
C GLU A 96 -6.12 -11.40 -7.68
#